data_AF-A0A654TQY8-F1
#
_entry.id   AF-A0A654TQY8-F1
#
_cell.length_a   1.000
_cell.length_b   1.000
_cell.length_c   1.000
_cell.angle_alpha   90.00
_cell.angle_beta   90.00
_cell.angle_gamma   90.00
#
_symmetry.space_group_name_H-M   'P 1'
#
loop_
_entity.id
_entity.type
_entity.pdbx_description
1 polymer ?
#
loop_
_entity_poly.entity_id
_entity_poly.type
_entity_poly.pdbx_seq_one_letter_code
_entity_poly.pdbx_strand_id
1 'polypeptide(L)' 'MASGREVLGRDDVMEGVPEMLAEVQVEATFPDGTKLVTVHQPIA' A
#
# COMPACT_ATOMS: atom_id res chain seq x y z
N MET A 1 -5.74 5.66 -7.24
CA MET A 1 -4.92 4.81 -6.35
C MET A 1 -5.75 4.46 -5.12
N ALA A 2 -6.71 3.56 -5.27
CA ALA A 2 -7.58 3.10 -4.19
C ALA A 2 -7.37 1.60 -3.92
N SER A 3 -7.21 0.80 -4.99
CA SER A 3 -7.00 -0.65 -4.91
C SER A 3 -5.83 -1.09 -4.03
N GLY A 4 -4.78 -0.28 -3.90
CA GLY A 4 -3.64 -0.59 -3.02
C GLY A 4 -4.01 -0.74 -1.54
N ARG A 5 -5.13 -0.12 -1.09
CA ARG A 5 -5.65 -0.26 0.28
C ARG A 5 -6.58 -1.46 0.46
N GLU A 6 -6.91 -2.15 -0.63
CA GLU A 6 -7.87 -3.25 -0.65
C GLU A 6 -7.17 -4.61 -0.82
N VAL A 7 -5.83 -4.64 -0.83
CA VAL A 7 -5.05 -5.86 -1.04
C VAL A 7 -4.99 -6.74 0.21
N LEU A 8 -4.90 -6.11 1.39
CA LEU A 8 -4.87 -6.79 2.68
C LEU A 8 -5.84 -6.09 3.65
N GLY A 9 -6.61 -6.89 4.38
CA GLY A 9 -7.35 -6.45 5.55
C GLY A 9 -6.58 -6.73 6.85
N ARG A 10 -7.07 -6.18 7.96
CA ARG A 10 -6.56 -6.43 9.32
C ARG A 10 -6.45 -7.92 9.67
N ASP A 11 -7.34 -8.76 9.13
CA ASP A 11 -7.37 -10.20 9.41
C ASP A 11 -6.28 -10.99 8.66
N ASP A 12 -5.62 -10.38 7.66
CA ASP A 12 -4.54 -11.02 6.89
C ASP A 12 -3.16 -10.83 7.51
N VAL A 13 -3.06 -10.08 8.63
CA VAL A 13 -1.80 -9.70 9.26
C VAL A 13 -1.82 -9.90 10.77
N MET A 14 -0.65 -9.89 11.40
CA MET A 14 -0.53 -9.96 12.85
C MET A 14 -1.05 -8.69 13.52
N GLU A 15 -1.51 -8.80 14.77
CA GLU A 15 -1.92 -7.65 15.59
C GLU A 15 -0.82 -6.56 15.62
N GLY A 16 -1.23 -5.31 15.47
CA GLY A 16 -0.33 -4.15 15.48
C GLY A 16 0.36 -3.84 14.15
N VAL A 17 0.37 -4.77 13.19
CA VAL A 17 0.96 -4.54 11.85
C VAL A 17 0.28 -3.41 11.07
N PRO A 18 -1.06 -3.27 11.06
CA PRO A 18 -1.73 -2.16 10.36
C PRO A 18 -1.29 -0.78 10.86
N GLU A 19 -1.06 -0.65 12.17
CA GLU A 19 -0.65 0.60 12.81
C GLU A 19 0.84 0.92 12.58
N MET A 20 1.68 -0.09 12.32
CA MET A 20 3.10 0.08 12.03
C MET A 20 3.36 0.64 10.63
N LEU A 21 2.42 0.46 9.69
CA LEU A 21 2.59 0.83 8.28
C LEU A 21 1.72 2.04 7.91
N ALA A 22 2.25 3.24 8.13
CA ALA A 22 1.57 4.48 7.75
C ALA A 22 1.43 4.64 6.22
N GLU A 23 2.46 4.23 5.47
CA GLU A 23 2.43 4.23 4.01
C GLU A 23 3.41 3.22 3.40
N VAL A 24 3.17 2.89 2.14
CA VAL A 24 4.09 2.11 1.30
C VAL A 24 4.37 2.91 0.04
N GLN A 25 5.64 2.95 -0.35
CA GLN A 25 6.13 3.63 -1.53
C GLN A 25 6.82 2.63 -2.47
N VAL A 26 6.46 2.65 -3.75
CA VAL A 26 7.04 1.76 -4.77
C VAL A 26 7.21 2.51 -6.08
N GLU A 27 8.38 2.35 -6.71
CA GLU A 27 8.57 2.78 -8.10
C GLU A 27 8.19 1.65 -9.06
N ALA A 28 7.40 1.99 -10.07
CA ALA A 28 7.03 1.07 -11.13
C ALA A 28 7.08 1.76 -12.50
N THR A 29 7.36 0.98 -13.53
CA THR A 29 7.31 1.46 -14.92
C THR A 29 5.88 1.41 -15.43
N PHE A 30 5.34 2.58 -15.75
CA PHE A 30 4.06 2.75 -16.44
C PHE A 30 4.30 2.99 -17.93
N PRO A 31 3.26 2.90 -18.78
CA PRO A 31 3.38 3.21 -20.21
C PRO A 31 3.96 4.61 -20.50
N ASP A 32 3.85 5.55 -19.55
CA ASP A 32 4.36 6.92 -19.64
C ASP A 32 5.63 7.17 -18.79
N GLY A 33 6.32 6.09 -18.39
CA GLY A 33 7.60 6.14 -17.69
C GLY A 33 7.53 5.66 -16.24
N THR A 34 8.66 5.73 -15.55
CA THR A 34 8.75 5.35 -14.13
C THR A 34 8.04 6.37 -13.25
N LYS A 35 7.21 5.89 -12.34
CA LYS A 35 6.48 6.72 -11.37
C LYS A 35 6.66 6.16 -9.96
N LEU A 36 6.75 7.05 -8.98
CA LEU A 36 6.63 6.72 -7.58
C LEU A 36 5.14 6.63 -7.21
N VAL A 37 4.73 5.49 -6.68
CA VAL A 37 3.38 5.23 -6.17
C VAL A 37 3.44 5.25 -4.65
N THR A 38 2.63 6.10 -4.04
CA THR A 38 2.46 6.15 -2.57
C THR A 38 1.06 5.68 -2.21
N VAL A 39 0.98 4.71 -1.30
CA VAL A 39 -0.27 4.23 -0.72
C VAL A 39 -0.24 4.52 0.78
N HIS A 40 -1.03 5.51 1.20
CA HIS A 40 -1.24 5.79 2.62
C HIS A 40 -2.23 4.78 3.21
N GLN A 41 -1.94 4.30 4.42
CA GLN A 41 -2.73 3.30 5.15
C GLN A 41 -3.11 2.10 4.27
N PRO A 42 -2.11 1.30 3.85
CA PRO A 42 -2.30 0.27 2.83
C PRO A 42 -3.07 -0.97 3.31
N ILE A 43 -3.37 -1.07 4.61
CA ILE A 43 -4.09 -2.20 5.22
C ILE A 43 -5.44 -1.67 5.74
N ALA A 44 -6.54 -2.26 5.28
CA ALA A 44 -7.92 -1.86 5.62
C ALA A 44 -8.38 -2.41 6.98
#